data_AF-A0A399E343-F1
#
_entry.id   AF-A0A399E343-F1
#
_cell.length_a   1.000
_cell.length_b   1.000
_cell.length_c   1.000
_cell.angle_alpha   90.00
_cell.angle_beta   90.00
_cell.angle_gamma   90.00
#
_symmetry.space_group_name_H-M   'P 1'
#
loop_
_entity.id
_entity.type
_entity.pdbx_description
1 polymer ?
#
loop_
_entity_poly.entity_id
_entity_poly.type
_entity_poly.pdbx_seq_one_letter_code
_entity_poly.pdbx_strand_id
1 'polypeptide(L)'
;MPRTVPSTSFQLKTPALETWRLRLRTITPLFGGSATPREVDAANPIRPASVRGQLRFWWRATAGAQYASSEKLFEAEEAIWGSAEKQGRVALRILEQKAGEFVRPSDLVGDRGAAKTGPMERFFLHPFNFNKKENLPEASGLKWVEFTLELIPHLSEEEKEHLRRAIRAWIAFGGIGARTRRGVGALEVLNEPQAWLPASPEQLRAWFAQPPVENPSHTTLAGAVVRLGQPRKPSNTDPFKGHTAWRELGRFWARLRKGHFVKDPRTGETMAYTPMAGGKWNDHKTLLTLGSKQQEIALAKPYLGLPIVYQRLGNSFSGTLDAKHPQGRRMASPVILKPMAFADGSVRPAVVLLKAPLPERIQIGSRELALHIPEADPVLEALEADDPLEAVRKAAHIQGFTQEVRL
;
A
#
# COMPACT_ATOMS: atom_id res chain seq x y z
N MET A 1 -44.65 -27.86 56.05
CA MET A 1 -44.48 -28.02 54.60
C MET A 1 -43.27 -27.19 54.17
N PRO A 2 -42.27 -27.76 53.48
CA PRO A 2 -41.16 -26.98 52.95
C PRO A 2 -41.68 -26.09 51.80
N ARG A 3 -41.37 -24.79 51.84
CA ARG A 3 -41.68 -23.88 50.74
C ARG A 3 -40.74 -24.20 49.58
N THR A 4 -41.27 -24.78 48.51
CA THR A 4 -40.59 -24.91 47.22
C THR A 4 -40.43 -23.52 46.62
N VAL A 5 -39.19 -23.04 46.54
CA VAL A 5 -38.84 -21.85 45.76
C VAL A 5 -39.01 -22.22 44.28
N PRO A 6 -39.80 -21.48 43.47
CA PRO A 6 -39.88 -21.74 42.05
C PRO A 6 -38.49 -21.51 41.45
N SER A 7 -37.85 -22.56 40.93
CA SER A 7 -36.61 -22.39 40.16
C SER A 7 -37.01 -21.88 38.79
N THR A 8 -37.16 -20.57 38.64
CA THR A 8 -37.24 -19.96 37.33
C THR A 8 -35.86 -20.15 36.70
N SER A 9 -35.74 -21.12 35.78
CA SER A 9 -34.55 -21.23 34.94
C SER A 9 -34.50 -19.95 34.10
N PHE A 10 -33.70 -18.98 34.52
CA PHE A 10 -33.36 -17.84 33.68
C PHE A 10 -32.65 -18.41 32.44
N GLN A 11 -33.39 -18.59 31.35
CA GLN A 11 -32.75 -18.75 30.05
C GLN A 11 -32.09 -17.42 29.73
N LEU A 12 -30.79 -17.33 29.99
CA LEU A 12 -29.95 -16.30 29.39
C LEU A 12 -30.15 -16.42 27.88
N LYS A 13 -30.98 -15.56 27.29
CA LYS A 13 -30.99 -15.38 25.84
C LYS A 13 -29.61 -14.86 25.49
N THR A 14 -28.74 -15.73 25.00
CA THR A 14 -27.49 -15.30 24.38
C THR A 14 -27.87 -14.31 23.30
N PRO A 15 -27.52 -13.02 23.42
CA PRO A 15 -27.88 -12.05 22.40
C PRO A 15 -27.32 -12.56 21.07
N ALA A 16 -28.16 -12.62 20.04
CA ALA A 16 -27.71 -12.97 18.69
C ALA A 16 -26.78 -11.84 18.24
N LEU A 17 -25.47 -12.04 18.41
CA LEU A 17 -24.48 -11.06 18.03
C LEU A 17 -24.36 -11.06 16.52
N GLU A 18 -24.58 -9.89 15.92
CA GLU A 18 -24.31 -9.70 14.49
C GLU A 18 -22.87 -10.10 14.18
N THR A 19 -22.71 -10.96 13.17
CA THR A 19 -21.42 -11.50 12.77
C THR A 19 -21.24 -11.30 11.27
N TRP A 20 -20.14 -10.65 10.88
CA TRP A 20 -19.75 -10.49 9.48
C TRP A 20 -18.67 -11.49 9.14
N ARG A 21 -18.86 -12.24 8.04
CA ARG A 21 -17.91 -13.24 7.55
C ARG A 21 -17.49 -12.93 6.13
N LEU A 22 -16.18 -12.73 5.94
CA LEU A 22 -15.58 -12.48 4.63
C LEU A 22 -14.53 -13.56 4.36
N ARG A 23 -14.77 -14.39 3.36
CA ARG A 23 -13.79 -15.33 2.81
C ARG A 23 -12.91 -14.57 1.82
N LEU A 24 -11.67 -14.37 2.19
CA LEU A 24 -10.69 -13.55 1.48
C LEU A 24 -9.61 -14.43 0.87
N ARG A 25 -9.09 -14.03 -0.28
CA ARG A 25 -7.94 -14.69 -0.92
C ARG A 25 -6.94 -13.66 -1.42
N THR A 26 -5.65 -13.98 -1.37
CA THR A 26 -4.65 -13.14 -2.01
C THR A 26 -4.57 -13.41 -3.52
N ILE A 27 -4.67 -12.35 -4.33
CA ILE A 27 -4.50 -12.39 -5.78
C ILE A 27 -3.06 -12.15 -6.23
N THR A 28 -2.17 -11.74 -5.32
CA THR A 28 -0.72 -11.72 -5.51
C THR A 28 -0.04 -12.50 -4.38
N PRO A 29 1.21 -12.97 -4.60
CA PRO A 29 1.94 -13.70 -3.57
C PRO A 29 2.07 -12.93 -2.25
N LEU A 30 2.04 -13.67 -1.16
CA LEU A 30 2.31 -13.19 0.19
C LEU A 30 3.80 -13.35 0.50
N PHE A 31 4.45 -12.27 0.94
CA PHE A 31 5.81 -12.31 1.46
C PHE A 31 5.86 -11.63 2.83
N GLY A 32 6.60 -12.21 3.77
CA GLY A 32 6.63 -11.74 5.16
C GLY A 32 5.28 -11.87 5.87
N GLY A 33 5.13 -11.17 6.99
CA GLY A 33 3.88 -11.14 7.77
C GLY A 33 3.84 -12.13 8.95
N SER A 34 4.88 -12.96 9.10
CA SER A 34 5.12 -13.73 10.32
C SER A 34 5.81 -12.88 11.42
N ALA A 35 6.24 -13.51 12.52
CA ALA A 35 6.93 -12.85 13.63
C ALA A 35 8.32 -12.40 13.19
N THR A 36 8.96 -13.27 12.41
CA THR A 36 10.29 -13.02 11.89
C THR A 36 10.17 -12.22 10.59
N PRO A 37 10.89 -11.09 10.47
CA PRO A 37 10.96 -10.37 9.21
C PRO A 37 11.39 -11.28 8.07
N ARG A 38 10.85 -11.07 6.87
CA ARG A 38 11.09 -11.85 5.62
C ARG A 38 10.51 -13.26 5.60
N GLU A 39 10.08 -13.84 6.72
CA GLU A 39 9.55 -15.21 6.75
C GLU A 39 8.03 -15.26 6.65
N VAL A 40 7.52 -16.40 6.18
CA VAL A 40 6.10 -16.75 6.13
C VAL A 40 5.87 -18.04 6.92
N ASP A 41 4.71 -18.15 7.57
CA ASP A 41 4.27 -19.37 8.24
C ASP A 41 3.16 -19.99 7.38
N ALA A 42 3.40 -21.14 6.74
CA ALA A 42 2.40 -21.76 5.87
C ALA A 42 1.22 -22.35 6.64
N ALA A 43 1.41 -22.72 7.92
CA ALA A 43 0.36 -23.26 8.77
C ALA A 43 -0.54 -22.14 9.32
N ASN A 44 0.05 -20.99 9.65
CA ASN A 44 -0.67 -19.81 10.15
C ASN A 44 -0.25 -18.54 9.40
N PRO A 45 -0.57 -18.44 8.09
CA PRO A 45 -0.06 -17.37 7.23
C PRO A 45 -0.59 -15.99 7.61
N ILE A 46 -1.75 -15.93 8.26
CA ILE A 46 -2.43 -14.69 8.65
C ILE A 46 -2.56 -14.60 10.16
N ARG A 47 -2.06 -13.49 10.69
CA ARG A 47 -2.14 -13.15 12.11
C ARG A 47 -3.33 -12.22 12.35
N PRO A 48 -4.23 -12.54 13.31
CA PRO A 48 -5.34 -11.65 13.68
C PRO A 48 -4.89 -10.23 14.03
N ALA A 49 -3.77 -10.10 14.77
CA ALA A 49 -3.19 -8.80 15.14
C ALA A 49 -2.78 -7.96 13.92
N SER A 50 -2.21 -8.58 12.89
CA SER A 50 -1.83 -7.89 11.65
C SER A 50 -3.05 -7.37 10.91
N VAL A 51 -4.12 -8.17 10.81
CA VAL A 51 -5.39 -7.74 10.19
C VAL A 51 -6.02 -6.61 10.99
N ARG A 52 -6.06 -6.71 12.33
CA ARG A 52 -6.54 -5.62 13.20
C ARG A 52 -5.76 -4.33 12.95
N GLY A 53 -4.43 -4.39 12.82
CA GLY A 53 -3.59 -3.22 12.50
C GLY A 53 -3.92 -2.61 11.12
N GLN A 54 -4.17 -3.44 10.11
CA GLN A 54 -4.61 -2.96 8.79
C GLN A 54 -5.97 -2.28 8.85
N LEU A 55 -6.96 -2.88 9.52
CA LEU A 55 -8.29 -2.30 9.65
C LEU A 55 -8.28 -0.99 10.46
N ARG A 56 -7.46 -0.90 11.51
CA ARG A 56 -7.23 0.36 12.25
C ARG A 56 -6.65 1.45 11.35
N PHE A 57 -5.64 1.13 10.54
CA PHE A 57 -5.07 2.07 9.58
C PHE A 57 -6.12 2.55 8.57
N TRP A 58 -6.86 1.61 7.96
CA TRP A 58 -7.86 1.97 6.95
C TRP A 58 -9.05 2.71 7.54
N TRP A 59 -9.44 2.40 8.78
CA TRP A 59 -10.44 3.17 9.52
C TRP A 59 -9.99 4.62 9.71
N ARG A 60 -8.74 4.85 10.16
CA ARG A 60 -8.18 6.21 10.21
C ARG A 60 -8.16 6.86 8.82
N ALA A 61 -7.78 6.14 7.77
CA ALA A 61 -7.72 6.71 6.43
C ALA A 61 -9.10 7.07 5.87
N THR A 62 -10.17 6.33 6.21
CA THR A 62 -11.52 6.54 5.67
C THR A 62 -12.41 7.41 6.55
N ALA A 63 -12.22 7.40 7.86
CA ALA A 63 -13.05 8.15 8.81
C ALA A 63 -12.26 9.27 9.50
N GLY A 64 -10.93 9.25 9.42
CA GLY A 64 -10.08 10.17 10.18
C GLY A 64 -10.22 11.64 9.78
N ALA A 65 -10.63 11.91 8.55
CA ALA A 65 -10.85 13.27 8.04
C ALA A 65 -11.93 14.05 8.81
N GLN A 66 -12.85 13.37 9.50
CA GLN A 66 -13.91 14.03 10.27
C GLN A 66 -13.44 14.53 11.64
N TYR A 67 -12.25 14.14 12.11
CA TYR A 67 -11.74 14.51 13.42
C TYR A 67 -10.81 15.73 13.32
N ALA A 68 -11.04 16.70 14.21
CA ALA A 68 -10.32 17.97 14.20
C ALA A 68 -8.83 17.85 14.60
N SER A 69 -8.44 16.81 15.33
CA SER A 69 -7.08 16.65 15.83
C SER A 69 -6.64 15.18 15.93
N SER A 70 -5.33 14.97 16.05
CA SER A 70 -4.76 13.61 16.15
C SER A 70 -5.13 12.91 17.46
N GLU A 71 -5.33 13.70 18.52
CA GLU A 71 -5.76 13.26 19.84
C GLU A 71 -7.21 12.77 19.79
N LYS A 72 -8.11 13.54 19.17
CA LYS A 72 -9.51 13.14 18.98
C LYS A 72 -9.66 11.91 18.09
N LEU A 73 -8.84 11.82 17.05
CA LEU A 73 -8.77 10.60 16.23
C LEU A 73 -8.34 9.38 17.05
N PHE A 74 -7.31 9.53 17.89
CA PHE A 74 -6.80 8.46 18.75
C PHE A 74 -7.84 8.02 19.79
N GLU A 75 -8.50 8.97 20.47
CA GLU A 75 -9.59 8.69 21.42
C GLU A 75 -10.70 7.85 20.76
N ALA A 76 -11.14 8.24 19.55
CA ALA A 76 -12.17 7.52 18.81
C ALA A 76 -11.70 6.14 18.32
N GLU A 77 -10.46 6.03 17.84
CA GLU A 77 -9.87 4.75 17.44
C GLU A 77 -9.80 3.78 18.64
N GLU A 78 -9.34 4.25 19.80
CA GLU A 78 -9.25 3.47 21.02
C GLU A 78 -10.63 2.99 21.48
N ALA A 79 -11.66 3.83 21.40
CA ALA A 79 -13.03 3.46 21.76
C ALA A 79 -13.61 2.33 20.87
N ILE A 80 -13.17 2.21 19.62
CA ILE A 80 -13.64 1.16 18.69
C ILE A 80 -12.76 -0.09 18.77
N TRP A 81 -11.45 0.09 18.69
CA TRP A 81 -10.49 -0.99 18.48
C TRP A 81 -9.79 -1.48 19.74
N GLY A 82 -9.89 -0.71 20.83
CA GLY A 82 -9.21 -0.94 22.10
C GLY A 82 -7.75 -0.45 22.11
N SER A 83 -7.17 -0.49 23.30
CA SER A 83 -5.75 -0.24 23.59
C SER A 83 -5.21 -1.30 24.54
N ALA A 84 -4.02 -1.08 25.10
CA ALA A 84 -3.49 -1.90 26.19
C ALA A 84 -4.36 -1.81 27.46
N GLU A 85 -5.10 -0.71 27.64
CA GLU A 85 -5.87 -0.41 28.85
C GLU A 85 -7.39 -0.56 28.65
N LYS A 86 -7.88 -0.44 27.40
CA LYS A 86 -9.31 -0.48 27.08
C LYS A 86 -9.66 -1.63 26.14
N GLN A 87 -10.72 -2.36 26.47
CA GLN A 87 -11.27 -3.39 25.60
C GLN A 87 -11.94 -2.75 24.37
N GLY A 88 -11.62 -3.27 23.18
CA GLY A 88 -12.25 -2.83 21.94
C GLY A 88 -13.66 -3.38 21.75
N ARG A 89 -14.50 -2.67 20.98
CA ARG A 89 -15.88 -3.04 20.63
C ARG A 89 -15.99 -3.91 19.38
N VAL A 90 -14.89 -4.18 18.69
CA VAL A 90 -14.84 -5.09 17.53
C VAL A 90 -14.01 -6.31 17.87
N ALA A 91 -14.65 -7.47 17.99
CA ALA A 91 -13.94 -8.75 18.06
C ALA A 91 -13.61 -9.24 16.64
N LEU A 92 -12.42 -9.84 16.49
CA LEU A 92 -11.86 -10.27 15.21
C LEU A 92 -11.25 -11.65 15.35
N ARG A 93 -11.60 -12.56 14.44
CA ARG A 93 -10.99 -13.90 14.32
C ARG A 93 -10.60 -14.18 12.88
N ILE A 94 -9.56 -15.00 12.74
CA ILE A 94 -9.12 -15.53 11.45
C ILE A 94 -9.34 -17.04 11.51
N LEU A 95 -10.17 -17.55 10.59
CA LEU A 95 -10.60 -18.94 10.51
C LEU A 95 -10.18 -19.53 9.17
N GLU A 96 -10.18 -20.86 9.07
CA GLU A 96 -10.12 -21.58 7.78
C GLU A 96 -8.94 -21.20 6.87
N GLN A 97 -7.76 -20.99 7.45
CA GLN A 97 -6.59 -20.56 6.70
C GLN A 97 -6.08 -21.69 5.80
N LYS A 98 -5.79 -21.34 4.54
CA LYS A 98 -5.18 -22.22 3.53
C LYS A 98 -4.10 -21.44 2.80
N ALA A 99 -3.02 -22.10 2.44
CA ALA A 99 -1.93 -21.52 1.67
C ALA A 99 -1.62 -22.34 0.43
N GLY A 100 -1.18 -21.66 -0.62
CA GLY A 100 -0.58 -22.27 -1.78
C GLY A 100 0.88 -22.65 -1.57
N GLU A 101 1.49 -23.15 -2.62
CA GLU A 101 2.89 -23.52 -2.67
C GLU A 101 3.83 -22.35 -2.36
N PHE A 102 5.03 -22.70 -1.85
CA PHE A 102 6.11 -21.75 -1.68
C PHE A 102 6.59 -21.22 -3.03
N VAL A 103 6.95 -19.94 -3.06
CA VAL A 103 7.48 -19.28 -4.26
C VAL A 103 8.59 -18.31 -3.88
N ARG A 104 9.64 -18.24 -4.70
CA ARG A 104 10.73 -17.26 -4.53
C ARG A 104 10.58 -16.09 -5.50
N PRO A 105 11.13 -14.91 -5.19
CA PRO A 105 11.18 -13.80 -6.13
C PRO A 105 11.79 -14.17 -7.48
N SER A 106 12.78 -15.06 -7.51
CA SER A 106 13.37 -15.63 -8.73
C SER A 106 12.38 -16.38 -9.62
N ASP A 107 11.39 -17.04 -9.02
CA ASP A 107 10.47 -17.95 -9.72
C ASP A 107 9.33 -17.18 -10.40
N LEU A 108 9.06 -15.95 -9.91
CA LEU A 108 7.99 -15.09 -10.41
C LEU A 108 8.36 -14.41 -11.73
N VAL A 109 9.64 -14.34 -12.09
CA VAL A 109 10.12 -13.69 -13.31
C VAL A 109 11.16 -14.60 -13.98
N GLY A 110 10.74 -15.32 -15.04
CA GLY A 110 11.51 -16.40 -15.68
C GLY A 110 12.87 -16.00 -16.26
N ASP A 111 13.14 -14.71 -16.53
CA ASP A 111 14.44 -14.21 -16.99
C ASP A 111 15.28 -13.53 -15.88
N ARG A 112 14.86 -13.67 -14.62
CA ARG A 112 15.39 -12.97 -13.44
C ARG A 112 15.33 -11.43 -13.57
N GLY A 113 14.55 -10.87 -14.48
CA GLY A 113 14.49 -9.44 -14.76
C GLY A 113 15.73 -8.99 -15.54
N ALA A 114 15.82 -9.43 -16.79
CA ALA A 114 17.01 -9.26 -17.64
C ALA A 114 17.34 -7.77 -17.89
N ALA A 115 18.61 -7.51 -18.25
CA ALA A 115 19.10 -6.20 -18.66
C ALA A 115 18.34 -5.58 -19.85
N LYS A 116 17.49 -6.35 -20.55
CA LYS A 116 16.65 -5.91 -21.66
C LYS A 116 15.20 -5.57 -21.26
N THR A 117 14.60 -6.34 -20.37
CA THR A 117 13.15 -6.29 -20.03
C THR A 117 12.86 -5.52 -18.74
N GLY A 118 13.85 -5.42 -17.84
CA GLY A 118 13.71 -4.72 -16.57
C GLY A 118 13.21 -5.57 -15.42
N PRO A 119 13.07 -4.98 -14.22
CA PRO A 119 12.74 -5.72 -13.00
C PRO A 119 11.24 -6.04 -12.87
N MET A 120 10.37 -5.33 -13.60
CA MET A 120 8.93 -5.61 -13.64
C MET A 120 8.33 -5.74 -12.22
N GLU A 121 7.49 -6.71 -11.92
CA GLU A 121 6.92 -6.97 -10.59
C GLU A 121 7.97 -7.35 -9.54
N ARG A 122 9.11 -7.96 -9.93
CA ARG A 122 10.22 -8.27 -9.02
C ARG A 122 10.82 -7.01 -8.39
N PHE A 123 10.64 -5.84 -9.00
CA PHE A 123 10.99 -4.55 -8.39
C PHE A 123 10.38 -4.37 -6.99
N PHE A 124 9.15 -4.85 -6.80
CA PHE A 124 8.46 -4.75 -5.52
C PHE A 124 9.00 -5.71 -4.46
N LEU A 125 9.70 -6.76 -4.88
CA LEU A 125 10.27 -7.81 -4.04
C LEU A 125 11.75 -7.61 -3.71
N HIS A 126 12.33 -6.45 -4.00
CA HIS A 126 13.75 -6.15 -3.69
C HIS A 126 14.19 -6.58 -2.26
N PRO A 127 13.43 -6.32 -1.17
CA PRO A 127 13.82 -6.74 0.18
C PRO A 127 13.82 -8.24 0.42
N PHE A 128 13.27 -9.05 -0.49
CA PHE A 128 13.20 -10.51 -0.38
C PHE A 128 14.21 -11.21 -1.28
N ASN A 129 14.89 -10.47 -2.16
CA ASN A 129 15.97 -11.04 -2.97
C ASN A 129 17.17 -11.43 -2.08
N PHE A 130 18.05 -12.24 -2.65
CA PHE A 130 19.38 -12.51 -2.10
C PHE A 130 20.15 -11.19 -1.89
N ASN A 131 20.71 -10.99 -0.70
CA ASN A 131 21.56 -9.84 -0.39
C ASN A 131 22.97 -10.33 -0.03
N LYS A 132 23.91 -10.20 -0.98
CA LYS A 132 25.30 -10.61 -0.79
C LYS A 132 26.01 -9.84 0.33
N LYS A 133 25.70 -8.55 0.52
CA LYS A 133 26.38 -7.69 1.51
C LYS A 133 26.04 -8.09 2.95
N GLU A 134 24.79 -8.45 3.18
CA GLU A 134 24.28 -8.86 4.50
C GLU A 134 24.28 -10.38 4.70
N ASN A 135 24.79 -11.13 3.72
CA ASN A 135 24.71 -12.60 3.66
C ASN A 135 23.29 -13.14 3.89
N LEU A 136 22.26 -12.44 3.39
CA LEU A 136 20.87 -12.85 3.56
C LEU A 136 20.41 -13.66 2.34
N PRO A 137 19.92 -14.90 2.55
CA PRO A 137 19.39 -15.71 1.47
C PRO A 137 18.12 -15.09 0.87
N GLU A 138 17.81 -15.48 -0.36
CA GLU A 138 16.51 -15.16 -0.96
C GLU A 138 15.38 -15.72 -0.08
N ALA A 139 14.37 -14.91 0.21
CA ALA A 139 13.26 -15.31 1.05
C ALA A 139 12.19 -16.06 0.25
N SER A 140 11.45 -16.93 0.94
CA SER A 140 10.29 -17.61 0.38
C SER A 140 9.00 -16.89 0.75
N GLY A 141 8.07 -16.84 -0.19
CA GLY A 141 6.69 -16.40 0.00
C GLY A 141 5.71 -17.54 -0.26
N LEU A 142 4.42 -17.25 -0.11
CA LEU A 142 3.31 -18.15 -0.45
C LEU A 142 2.60 -17.60 -1.69
N LYS A 143 2.38 -18.44 -2.70
CA LYS A 143 1.82 -18.01 -3.98
C LYS A 143 0.41 -17.41 -3.86
N TRP A 144 -0.38 -17.96 -2.93
CA TRP A 144 -1.67 -17.40 -2.52
C TRP A 144 -1.97 -17.82 -1.07
N VAL A 145 -2.83 -17.07 -0.39
CA VAL A 145 -3.38 -17.43 0.91
C VAL A 145 -4.88 -17.14 0.90
N GLU A 146 -5.67 -18.05 1.44
CA GLU A 146 -7.11 -17.93 1.63
C GLU A 146 -7.44 -18.05 3.13
N PHE A 147 -8.39 -17.27 3.62
CA PHE A 147 -8.82 -17.31 5.01
C PHE A 147 -10.20 -16.66 5.17
N THR A 148 -10.88 -16.99 6.26
CA THR A 148 -12.15 -16.36 6.63
C THR A 148 -11.91 -15.34 7.75
N LEU A 149 -12.20 -14.07 7.48
CA LEU A 149 -12.26 -13.00 8.47
C LEU A 149 -13.66 -13.01 9.11
N GLU A 150 -13.71 -13.28 10.41
CA GLU A 150 -14.92 -13.13 11.22
C GLU A 150 -14.80 -11.86 12.06
N LEU A 151 -15.79 -10.98 11.95
CA LEU A 151 -15.91 -9.75 12.74
C LEU A 151 -17.24 -9.77 13.51
N ILE A 152 -17.17 -9.40 14.78
CA ILE A 152 -18.35 -9.23 15.65
C ILE A 152 -18.32 -7.77 16.12
N PRO A 153 -19.00 -6.85 15.41
CA PRO A 153 -19.00 -5.43 15.73
C PRO A 153 -20.09 -5.08 16.76
N HIS A 154 -19.69 -4.62 17.95
CA HIS A 154 -20.57 -4.03 18.95
C HIS A 154 -20.60 -2.50 18.80
N LEU A 155 -21.10 -2.04 17.66
CA LEU A 155 -21.01 -0.66 17.20
C LEU A 155 -22.40 -0.09 16.86
N SER A 156 -22.54 1.24 16.85
CA SER A 156 -23.72 1.89 16.27
C SER A 156 -23.79 1.68 14.75
N GLU A 157 -24.93 1.92 14.12
CA GLU A 157 -25.07 1.76 12.66
C GLU A 157 -24.13 2.69 11.87
N GLU A 158 -23.91 3.91 12.35
CA GLU A 158 -22.94 4.84 11.76
C GLU A 158 -21.51 4.30 11.85
N GLU A 159 -21.11 3.80 13.02
CA GLU A 159 -19.79 3.20 13.23
C GLU A 159 -19.59 1.92 12.43
N LYS A 160 -20.66 1.12 12.24
CA LYS A 160 -20.65 -0.05 11.34
C LYS A 160 -20.40 0.38 9.90
N GLU A 161 -20.97 1.50 9.45
CA GLU A 161 -20.69 2.02 8.11
C GLU A 161 -19.23 2.49 7.98
N HIS A 162 -18.67 3.13 9.01
CA HIS A 162 -17.22 3.44 9.04
C HIS A 162 -16.36 2.16 8.98
N LEU A 163 -16.73 1.11 9.72
CA LEU A 163 -16.06 -0.19 9.65
C LEU A 163 -16.18 -0.83 8.26
N ARG A 164 -17.35 -0.76 7.62
CA ARG A 164 -17.59 -1.27 6.27
C ARG A 164 -16.73 -0.54 5.23
N ARG A 165 -16.64 0.79 5.30
CA ARG A 165 -15.73 1.59 4.46
C ARG A 165 -14.27 1.21 4.69
N ALA A 166 -13.85 1.03 5.94
CA ALA A 166 -12.48 0.62 6.27
C ALA A 166 -12.13 -0.77 5.68
N ILE A 167 -13.06 -1.73 5.75
CA ILE A 167 -12.89 -3.07 5.17
C ILE A 167 -12.81 -2.97 3.64
N ARG A 168 -13.72 -2.23 2.99
CA ARG A 168 -13.68 -2.00 1.53
C ARG A 168 -12.36 -1.36 1.11
N ALA A 169 -11.87 -0.36 1.85
CA ALA A 169 -10.60 0.30 1.56
C ALA A 169 -9.40 -0.65 1.75
N TRP A 170 -9.42 -1.48 2.79
CA TRP A 170 -8.39 -2.49 3.01
C TRP A 170 -8.35 -3.53 1.88
N ILE A 171 -9.50 -3.97 1.39
CA ILE A 171 -9.59 -4.91 0.27
C ILE A 171 -9.10 -4.24 -1.03
N ALA A 172 -9.60 -3.04 -1.33
CA ALA A 172 -9.30 -2.34 -2.57
C ALA A 172 -7.85 -1.84 -2.67
N PHE A 173 -7.29 -1.34 -1.57
CA PHE A 173 -6.01 -0.60 -1.56
C PHE A 173 -4.97 -1.19 -0.59
N GLY A 174 -5.41 -1.97 0.39
CA GLY A 174 -4.58 -2.55 1.45
C GLY A 174 -3.94 -3.88 1.06
N GLY A 175 -3.97 -4.87 1.94
CA GLY A 175 -3.37 -6.20 1.70
C GLY A 175 -2.85 -6.84 2.97
N ILE A 176 -2.18 -7.99 2.83
CA ILE A 176 -1.56 -8.72 3.94
C ILE A 176 -0.08 -9.01 3.63
N GLY A 177 0.71 -9.18 4.67
CA GLY A 177 2.14 -9.39 4.60
C GLY A 177 2.92 -8.09 4.57
N ALA A 178 4.16 -8.18 4.12
CA ALA A 178 5.02 -7.02 3.96
C ALA A 178 4.80 -6.38 2.58
N ARG A 179 5.14 -5.09 2.46
CA ARG A 179 5.12 -4.34 1.19
C ARG A 179 3.73 -4.25 0.52
N THR A 180 2.65 -4.23 1.31
CA THR A 180 1.26 -4.14 0.81
C THR A 180 1.00 -2.91 -0.07
N ARG A 181 1.63 -1.77 0.23
CA ARG A 181 1.62 -0.54 -0.60
C ARG A 181 2.23 -0.72 -2.00
N ARG A 182 2.90 -1.84 -2.26
CA ARG A 182 3.50 -2.21 -3.55
C ARG A 182 2.83 -3.46 -4.15
N GLY A 183 1.61 -3.77 -3.72
CA GLY A 183 0.77 -4.78 -4.35
C GLY A 183 1.03 -6.21 -3.89
N VAL A 184 1.95 -6.44 -2.94
CA VAL A 184 2.15 -7.76 -2.28
C VAL A 184 0.92 -8.09 -1.43
N GLY A 185 0.50 -9.36 -1.45
CA GLY A 185 -0.67 -9.85 -0.70
C GLY A 185 -1.95 -9.05 -0.99
N ALA A 186 -2.21 -8.72 -2.25
CA ALA A 186 -3.45 -8.09 -2.69
C ALA A 186 -4.65 -9.00 -2.51
N LEU A 187 -5.79 -8.43 -2.13
CA LEU A 187 -6.95 -9.19 -1.69
C LEU A 187 -8.05 -9.21 -2.75
N GLU A 188 -8.80 -10.30 -2.73
CA GLU A 188 -10.14 -10.40 -3.28
C GLU A 188 -11.08 -11.01 -2.22
N VAL A 189 -12.37 -10.92 -2.49
CA VAL A 189 -13.44 -11.50 -1.68
C VAL A 189 -14.12 -12.60 -2.49
N LEU A 190 -14.27 -13.78 -1.88
CA LEU A 190 -14.82 -14.97 -2.53
C LEU A 190 -16.33 -15.13 -2.31
N ASN A 191 -16.87 -14.65 -1.17
CA ASN A 191 -18.30 -14.68 -0.87
C ASN A 191 -18.91 -13.27 -0.98
N GLU A 192 -20.08 -13.16 -1.61
CA GLU A 192 -20.78 -11.88 -1.78
C GLU A 192 -19.89 -10.75 -2.34
N PRO A 193 -19.13 -10.98 -3.43
CA PRO A 193 -18.17 -9.99 -3.95
C PRO A 193 -18.82 -8.63 -4.27
N GLN A 194 -20.11 -8.60 -4.65
CA GLN A 194 -20.85 -7.38 -4.94
C GLN A 194 -20.98 -6.43 -3.74
N ALA A 195 -20.88 -6.94 -2.50
CA ALA A 195 -20.94 -6.12 -1.29
C ALA A 195 -19.59 -5.45 -0.96
N TRP A 196 -18.48 -6.00 -1.45
CA TRP A 196 -17.13 -5.70 -0.96
C TRP A 196 -16.11 -5.32 -2.05
N LEU A 197 -16.36 -5.66 -3.30
CA LEU A 197 -15.56 -5.29 -4.48
C LEU A 197 -16.34 -4.32 -5.36
N PRO A 198 -15.74 -3.24 -5.87
CA PRO A 198 -16.45 -2.30 -6.72
C PRO A 198 -16.86 -3.00 -8.02
N ALA A 199 -18.09 -2.80 -8.46
CA ALA A 199 -18.58 -3.22 -9.77
C ALA A 199 -18.07 -2.28 -10.88
N SER A 200 -17.84 -1.00 -10.54
CA SER A 200 -17.33 -0.01 -11.49
C SER A 200 -16.48 1.08 -10.80
N PRO A 201 -15.67 1.84 -11.56
CA PRO A 201 -14.95 3.01 -11.04
C PRO A 201 -15.85 4.04 -10.35
N GLU A 202 -17.10 4.19 -10.81
CA GLU A 202 -18.09 5.10 -10.26
C GLU A 202 -18.59 4.62 -8.90
N GLN A 203 -18.80 3.30 -8.74
CA GLN A 203 -19.14 2.74 -7.44
C GLN A 203 -17.96 2.86 -6.45
N LEU A 204 -16.72 2.68 -6.93
CA LEU A 204 -15.52 2.94 -6.12
C LEU A 204 -15.50 4.38 -5.59
N ARG A 205 -15.80 5.37 -6.45
CA ARG A 205 -15.98 6.77 -6.03
C ARG A 205 -17.09 6.88 -4.98
N ALA A 206 -18.27 6.34 -5.24
CA ALA A 206 -19.41 6.47 -4.35
C ALA A 206 -19.15 5.91 -2.93
N TRP A 207 -18.33 4.86 -2.80
CA TRP A 207 -17.98 4.30 -1.50
C TRP A 207 -17.07 5.18 -0.64
N PHE A 208 -16.28 6.05 -1.26
CA PHE A 208 -15.26 6.82 -0.55
C PHE A 208 -15.44 8.34 -0.68
N ALA A 209 -16.42 8.79 -1.46
CA ALA A 209 -16.76 10.19 -1.71
C ALA A 209 -16.79 11.02 -0.42
N GLN A 210 -15.76 11.83 -0.21
CA GLN A 210 -15.65 12.75 0.93
C GLN A 210 -15.05 14.09 0.52
N PRO A 211 -15.40 15.19 1.21
CA PRO A 211 -14.77 16.48 0.99
C PRO A 211 -13.25 16.38 1.21
N PRO A 212 -12.42 16.92 0.29
CA PRO A 212 -10.97 16.84 0.41
C PRO A 212 -10.50 17.66 1.62
N VAL A 213 -9.49 17.12 2.32
CA VAL A 213 -8.76 17.86 3.36
C VAL A 213 -7.49 18.42 2.72
N GLU A 214 -7.34 19.75 2.73
CA GLU A 214 -6.23 20.43 2.06
C GLU A 214 -4.87 20.09 2.71
N ASN A 215 -4.78 20.26 4.03
CA ASN A 215 -3.57 20.02 4.81
C ASN A 215 -3.83 18.96 5.90
N PRO A 216 -3.90 17.67 5.53
CA PRO A 216 -4.26 16.64 6.48
C PRO A 216 -3.12 16.38 7.46
N SER A 217 -3.45 16.26 8.76
CA SER A 217 -2.49 15.92 9.83
C SER A 217 -2.05 14.45 9.81
N HIS A 218 -2.74 13.60 9.04
CA HIS A 218 -2.47 12.18 8.91
C HIS A 218 -2.88 11.69 7.50
N THR A 219 -2.52 10.46 7.14
CA THR A 219 -2.91 9.91 5.84
C THR A 219 -4.43 9.70 5.75
N THR A 220 -5.06 10.25 4.71
CA THR A 220 -6.50 10.15 4.44
C THR A 220 -6.79 9.72 2.99
N LEU A 221 -7.95 9.09 2.80
CA LEU A 221 -8.53 8.81 1.48
C LEU A 221 -9.37 9.98 0.95
N ALA A 222 -9.82 10.89 1.81
CA ALA A 222 -10.59 12.06 1.38
C ALA A 222 -9.72 12.95 0.47
N GLY A 223 -10.13 13.13 -0.79
CA GLY A 223 -9.34 13.84 -1.80
C GLY A 223 -8.23 13.01 -2.44
N ALA A 224 -8.19 11.70 -2.20
CA ALA A 224 -7.26 10.81 -2.88
C ALA A 224 -7.65 10.63 -4.36
N VAL A 225 -6.64 10.33 -5.19
CA VAL A 225 -6.84 10.09 -6.63
C VAL A 225 -6.42 8.67 -6.96
N VAL A 226 -7.24 7.94 -7.70
CA VAL A 226 -6.93 6.61 -8.24
C VAL A 226 -6.86 6.69 -9.76
N ARG A 227 -5.73 6.28 -10.32
CA ARG A 227 -5.58 6.03 -11.77
C ARG A 227 -5.66 4.53 -12.02
N LEU A 228 -6.68 4.09 -12.74
CA LEU A 228 -6.93 2.70 -13.08
C LEU A 228 -6.48 2.42 -14.51
N GLY A 229 -5.83 1.27 -14.71
CA GLY A 229 -5.60 0.72 -16.04
C GLY A 229 -6.77 -0.10 -16.54
N GLN A 230 -6.58 -0.71 -17.70
CA GLN A 230 -7.61 -1.48 -18.37
C GLN A 230 -8.04 -2.70 -17.53
N PRO A 231 -9.35 -3.03 -17.49
CA PRO A 231 -9.83 -4.26 -16.87
C PRO A 231 -9.30 -5.46 -17.63
N ARG A 232 -8.77 -6.45 -16.89
CA ARG A 232 -8.39 -7.74 -17.45
C ARG A 232 -9.00 -8.87 -16.63
N LYS A 233 -9.62 -9.83 -17.31
CA LYS A 233 -9.98 -11.10 -16.69
C LYS A 233 -8.73 -11.98 -16.64
N PRO A 234 -8.40 -12.60 -15.49
CA PRO A 234 -7.26 -13.50 -15.39
C PRO A 234 -7.40 -14.69 -16.36
N SER A 235 -6.28 -15.12 -16.93
CA SER A 235 -6.19 -16.30 -17.79
C SER A 235 -5.65 -17.51 -17.02
N ASN A 236 -5.92 -18.73 -17.50
CA ASN A 236 -5.33 -19.96 -16.95
C ASN A 236 -3.80 -20.01 -17.11
N THR A 237 -3.24 -19.19 -17.99
CA THR A 237 -1.79 -19.03 -18.18
C THR A 237 -1.14 -18.05 -17.21
N ASP A 238 -1.94 -17.26 -16.46
CA ASP A 238 -1.40 -16.38 -15.43
C ASP A 238 -0.91 -17.23 -14.23
N PRO A 239 0.33 -17.02 -13.75
CA PRO A 239 0.82 -17.72 -12.55
C PRO A 239 -0.07 -17.48 -11.32
N PHE A 240 -0.72 -16.33 -11.23
CA PHE A 240 -1.67 -15.98 -10.18
C PHE A 240 -2.61 -14.86 -10.67
N LYS A 241 -3.78 -14.74 -10.05
CA LYS A 241 -4.88 -13.88 -10.50
C LYS A 241 -4.49 -12.43 -10.81
N GLY A 242 -3.64 -11.82 -9.98
CA GLY A 242 -3.20 -10.43 -10.12
C GLY A 242 -1.93 -10.23 -10.96
N HIS A 243 -1.39 -11.27 -11.59
CA HIS A 243 -0.07 -11.26 -12.25
C HIS A 243 0.10 -10.15 -13.28
N THR A 244 -0.77 -10.10 -14.29
CA THR A 244 -0.64 -9.11 -15.38
C THR A 244 -0.73 -7.66 -14.86
N ALA A 245 -1.68 -7.37 -13.98
CA ALA A 245 -1.82 -6.05 -13.37
C ALA A 245 -0.58 -5.68 -12.50
N TRP A 246 -0.05 -6.63 -11.74
CA TRP A 246 1.11 -6.38 -10.88
C TRP A 246 2.39 -6.13 -11.69
N ARG A 247 2.54 -6.85 -12.80
CA ARG A 247 3.60 -6.70 -13.79
C ARG A 247 3.59 -5.35 -14.48
N GLU A 248 2.41 -4.86 -14.87
CA GLU A 248 2.24 -3.51 -15.43
C GLU A 248 2.60 -2.42 -14.42
N LEU A 249 2.16 -2.55 -13.16
CA LEU A 249 2.53 -1.63 -12.08
C LEU A 249 4.04 -1.64 -11.80
N GLY A 250 4.68 -2.80 -11.85
CA GLY A 250 6.12 -2.94 -11.67
C GLY A 250 6.92 -2.23 -12.76
N ARG A 251 6.52 -2.39 -14.02
CA ARG A 251 7.09 -1.66 -15.17
C ARG A 251 6.93 -0.16 -15.02
N PHE A 252 5.71 0.29 -14.71
CA PHE A 252 5.41 1.71 -14.46
C PHE A 252 6.32 2.30 -13.37
N TRP A 253 6.38 1.64 -12.21
CA TRP A 253 7.08 2.18 -11.07
C TRP A 253 8.60 2.17 -11.26
N ALA A 254 9.15 1.16 -11.93
CA ALA A 254 10.57 1.15 -12.32
C ALA A 254 10.89 2.31 -13.28
N ARG A 255 10.04 2.56 -14.27
CA ARG A 255 10.15 3.68 -15.21
C ARG A 255 10.11 5.03 -14.51
N LEU A 256 9.13 5.21 -13.61
CA LEU A 256 8.98 6.43 -12.83
C LEU A 256 10.16 6.66 -11.90
N ARG A 257 10.63 5.65 -11.17
CA ARG A 257 11.77 5.78 -10.24
C ARG A 257 13.07 6.17 -10.93
N LYS A 258 13.21 5.82 -12.22
CA LYS A 258 14.28 6.28 -13.09
C LYS A 258 14.02 7.61 -13.79
N GLY A 259 12.80 8.13 -13.78
CA GLY A 259 12.47 9.39 -14.47
C GLY A 259 12.46 9.24 -15.99
N HIS A 260 12.22 8.04 -16.52
CA HIS A 260 12.13 7.79 -17.96
C HIS A 260 10.77 8.25 -18.49
N PHE A 261 10.46 9.53 -18.28
CA PHE A 261 9.30 10.26 -18.81
C PHE A 261 9.72 11.60 -19.44
N VAL A 262 11.02 11.91 -19.43
CA VAL A 262 11.60 13.00 -20.22
C VAL A 262 11.57 12.65 -21.71
N LYS A 263 11.72 13.66 -22.58
CA LYS A 263 11.86 13.42 -24.02
C LYS A 263 13.21 12.77 -24.32
N ASP A 264 13.22 11.78 -25.21
CA ASP A 264 14.45 11.21 -25.75
C ASP A 264 15.04 12.22 -26.74
N PRO A 265 16.28 12.71 -26.54
CA PRO A 265 16.89 13.68 -27.45
C PRO A 265 17.04 13.15 -28.89
N ARG A 266 17.04 11.83 -29.10
CA ARG A 266 17.21 11.22 -30.42
C ARG A 266 15.89 11.09 -31.17
N THR A 267 14.80 10.79 -30.48
CA THR A 267 13.50 10.52 -31.12
C THR A 267 12.47 11.63 -30.93
N GLY A 268 12.65 12.51 -29.94
CA GLY A 268 11.66 13.51 -29.53
C GLY A 268 10.44 12.92 -28.82
N GLU A 269 10.38 11.60 -28.67
CA GLU A 269 9.29 10.89 -27.99
C GLU A 269 9.56 10.79 -26.48
N THR A 270 8.53 10.51 -25.70
CA THR A 270 8.68 10.25 -24.26
C THR A 270 9.50 8.98 -24.05
N MET A 271 10.66 9.10 -23.40
CA MET A 271 11.62 8.00 -23.21
C MET A 271 10.94 6.72 -22.70
N ALA A 272 11.18 5.58 -23.36
CA ALA A 272 10.81 4.28 -22.82
C ALA A 272 11.69 3.90 -21.61
N TYR A 273 11.27 2.89 -20.85
CA TYR A 273 12.11 2.37 -19.76
C TYR A 273 13.34 1.65 -20.32
N THR A 274 14.53 2.09 -19.89
CA THR A 274 15.79 1.46 -20.28
C THR A 274 16.53 0.94 -19.05
N PRO A 275 16.66 -0.39 -18.85
CA PRO A 275 17.27 -0.96 -17.64
C PRO A 275 18.72 -0.53 -17.39
N MET A 276 19.50 -0.26 -18.43
CA MET A 276 20.90 0.16 -18.31
C MET A 276 21.10 1.68 -18.32
N ALA A 277 20.04 2.47 -18.59
CA ALA A 277 20.13 3.92 -18.53
C ALA A 277 20.06 4.42 -17.08
N GLY A 278 20.82 5.48 -16.80
CA GLY A 278 20.79 6.20 -15.51
C GLY A 278 19.44 6.85 -15.22
N GLY A 279 19.28 7.29 -13.97
CA GLY A 279 18.12 8.07 -13.55
C GLY A 279 18.14 9.48 -14.14
N LYS A 280 16.96 10.05 -14.39
CA LYS A 280 16.75 11.40 -14.94
C LYS A 280 16.33 12.42 -13.89
N TRP A 281 15.81 11.98 -12.74
CA TRP A 281 15.62 12.84 -11.58
C TRP A 281 16.94 13.49 -11.16
N ASN A 282 16.92 14.79 -10.85
CA ASN A 282 18.10 15.55 -10.44
C ASN A 282 18.58 15.20 -9.03
N ASP A 283 17.75 14.54 -8.20
CA ASP A 283 18.07 14.15 -6.81
C ASP A 283 19.51 13.67 -6.62
N HIS A 284 19.96 12.81 -7.52
CA HIS A 284 21.29 12.22 -7.43
C HIS A 284 22.42 13.24 -7.62
N LYS A 285 22.27 14.15 -8.58
CA LYS A 285 23.24 15.23 -8.82
C LYS A 285 23.24 16.19 -7.64
N THR A 286 22.05 16.58 -7.15
CA THR A 286 21.89 17.46 -5.99
C THR A 286 22.58 16.88 -4.74
N LEU A 287 22.44 15.57 -4.50
CA LEU A 287 23.09 14.89 -3.37
C LEU A 287 24.61 14.82 -3.50
N LEU A 288 25.15 14.69 -4.71
CA LEU A 288 26.60 14.66 -4.95
C LEU A 288 27.25 16.02 -4.72
N THR A 289 26.55 17.11 -5.02
CA THR A 289 27.05 18.48 -4.87
C THR A 289 26.68 19.09 -3.51
N LEU A 290 26.13 18.31 -2.58
CA LEU A 290 25.66 18.79 -1.29
C LEU A 290 26.83 19.35 -0.47
N GLY A 291 26.80 20.67 -0.22
CA GLY A 291 27.82 21.34 0.58
C GLY A 291 27.80 20.90 2.05
N SER A 292 28.96 20.94 2.71
CA SER A 292 29.09 20.52 4.13
C SER A 292 28.33 21.42 5.11
N LYS A 293 28.17 22.71 4.78
CA LYS A 293 27.46 23.71 5.61
C LYS A 293 26.00 23.95 5.22
N GLN A 294 25.54 23.32 4.13
CA GLN A 294 24.19 23.50 3.62
C GLN A 294 23.14 22.98 4.62
N GLN A 295 22.05 23.72 4.82
CA GLN A 295 20.99 23.42 5.80
C GLN A 295 19.66 23.01 5.15
N GLU A 296 19.54 23.18 3.84
CA GLU A 296 18.33 22.91 3.05
C GLU A 296 18.69 22.12 1.79
N ILE A 297 17.76 21.36 1.23
CA ILE A 297 17.99 20.60 0.01
C ILE A 297 16.69 20.40 -0.77
N ALA A 298 16.77 20.50 -2.09
CA ALA A 298 15.64 20.28 -2.98
C ALA A 298 15.73 18.89 -3.63
N LEU A 299 14.79 17.99 -3.31
CA LEU A 299 14.76 16.62 -3.84
C LEU A 299 13.31 16.18 -4.13
N ALA A 300 13.09 15.46 -5.21
CA ALA A 300 11.75 15.02 -5.59
C ALA A 300 11.35 13.68 -4.94
N LYS A 301 12.23 12.68 -4.92
CA LYS A 301 11.86 11.32 -4.49
C LYS A 301 11.46 11.16 -3.03
N PRO A 302 11.97 11.93 -2.05
CA PRO A 302 11.56 11.81 -0.64
C PRO A 302 10.04 11.93 -0.43
N TYR A 303 9.36 12.75 -1.25
CA TYR A 303 7.90 12.90 -1.24
C TYR A 303 7.14 11.63 -1.66
N LEU A 304 7.83 10.64 -2.25
CA LEU A 304 7.28 9.33 -2.63
C LEU A 304 7.50 8.24 -1.57
N GLY A 305 7.95 8.63 -0.37
CA GLY A 305 8.17 7.74 0.78
C GLY A 305 9.64 7.64 1.19
N LEU A 306 9.85 7.38 2.48
CA LEU A 306 11.16 7.24 3.12
C LEU A 306 11.18 5.97 3.99
N PRO A 307 12.32 5.26 4.09
CA PRO A 307 13.64 5.68 3.64
C PRO A 307 13.92 5.39 2.17
N ILE A 308 14.88 6.11 1.59
CA ILE A 308 15.41 5.87 0.24
C ILE A 308 16.89 5.50 0.35
N VAL A 309 17.22 4.30 -0.13
CA VAL A 309 18.61 3.81 -0.17
C VAL A 309 19.18 4.02 -1.57
N TYR A 310 20.23 4.83 -1.66
CA TYR A 310 21.04 5.00 -2.88
C TYR A 310 22.23 4.04 -2.82
N GLN A 311 22.29 3.13 -3.78
CA GLN A 311 23.39 2.19 -3.91
C GLN A 311 24.53 2.82 -4.71
N ARG A 312 25.78 2.53 -4.31
CA ARG A 312 26.97 2.99 -5.03
C ARG A 312 27.10 2.25 -6.36
N LEU A 313 27.01 2.99 -7.45
CA LEU A 313 27.24 2.61 -8.85
C LEU A 313 28.21 3.62 -9.49
N GLY A 314 29.51 3.32 -9.47
CA GLY A 314 30.56 4.25 -9.92
C GLY A 314 30.67 5.48 -9.01
N ASN A 315 30.71 6.68 -9.60
CA ASN A 315 30.82 7.98 -8.90
C ASN A 315 29.46 8.52 -8.41
N SER A 316 28.52 7.62 -8.10
CA SER A 316 27.20 8.01 -7.62
C SER A 316 27.16 8.26 -6.11
N PHE A 317 26.24 9.13 -5.67
CA PHE A 317 25.92 9.29 -4.26
C PHE A 317 25.48 7.93 -3.70
N SER A 318 25.99 7.60 -2.52
CA SER A 318 25.59 6.41 -1.78
C SER A 318 25.24 6.80 -0.35
N GLY A 319 24.09 6.32 0.13
CA GLY A 319 23.59 6.65 1.45
C GLY A 319 22.09 6.39 1.57
N THR A 320 21.59 6.53 2.79
CA THR A 320 20.16 6.44 3.08
C THR A 320 19.62 7.81 3.41
N LEU A 321 18.50 8.18 2.78
CA LEU A 321 17.69 9.30 3.19
C LEU A 321 16.58 8.78 4.10
N ASP A 322 16.56 9.23 5.34
CA ASP A 322 15.55 8.88 6.34
C ASP A 322 14.59 10.04 6.57
N ALA A 323 13.37 9.74 7.02
CA ALA A 323 12.44 10.77 7.49
C ALA A 323 12.87 11.29 8.86
N LYS A 324 12.66 12.58 9.12
CA LYS A 324 12.75 13.13 10.47
C LYS A 324 11.35 13.15 11.08
N HIS A 325 11.08 12.25 12.00
CA HIS A 325 9.84 12.25 12.79
C HIS A 325 10.14 11.90 14.25
N PRO A 326 9.46 12.51 15.24
CA PRO A 326 9.68 12.20 16.66
C PRO A 326 9.53 10.71 16.97
N GLN A 327 8.67 10.02 16.22
CA GLN A 327 8.31 8.61 16.42
C GLN A 327 9.05 7.65 15.48
N GLY A 328 10.02 8.12 14.68
CA GLY A 328 10.85 7.22 13.86
C GLY A 328 11.50 7.83 12.62
N ARG A 329 12.19 6.96 11.86
CA ARG A 329 12.97 7.32 10.66
C ARG A 329 12.24 7.07 9.33
N ARG A 330 10.96 6.71 9.38
CA ARG A 330 10.21 6.23 8.21
C ARG A 330 8.99 7.09 7.95
N MET A 331 8.74 7.34 6.68
CA MET A 331 7.50 7.96 6.20
C MET A 331 6.90 7.02 5.17
N ALA A 332 5.67 6.57 5.41
CA ALA A 332 5.02 5.68 4.48
C ALA A 332 4.76 6.39 3.14
N SER A 333 4.94 5.65 2.03
CA SER A 333 4.65 6.17 0.69
C SER A 333 3.18 6.61 0.59
N PRO A 334 2.89 7.86 0.17
CA PRO A 334 1.52 8.29 -0.16
C PRO A 334 1.01 7.60 -1.44
N VAL A 335 1.90 7.04 -2.25
CA VAL A 335 1.54 6.25 -3.43
C VAL A 335 1.37 4.78 -3.07
N ILE A 336 0.22 4.19 -3.39
CA ILE A 336 -0.05 2.76 -3.36
C ILE A 336 -0.15 2.25 -4.81
N LEU A 337 0.46 1.10 -5.07
CA LEU A 337 0.37 0.39 -6.35
C LEU A 337 -0.31 -0.94 -6.10
N LYS A 338 -1.46 -1.18 -6.73
CA LYS A 338 -2.32 -2.29 -6.35
C LYS A 338 -2.99 -2.97 -7.54
N PRO A 339 -2.79 -4.29 -7.74
CA PRO A 339 -3.77 -5.10 -8.45
C PRO A 339 -5.07 -5.10 -7.65
N MET A 340 -6.13 -4.54 -8.21
CA MET A 340 -7.43 -4.35 -7.55
C MET A 340 -8.47 -5.24 -8.22
N ALA A 341 -9.12 -6.10 -7.42
CA ALA A 341 -10.20 -6.95 -7.90
C ALA A 341 -11.52 -6.16 -7.98
N PHE A 342 -12.28 -6.40 -9.05
CA PHE A 342 -13.63 -5.88 -9.26
C PHE A 342 -14.65 -7.01 -9.18
N ALA A 343 -15.91 -6.67 -8.90
CA ALA A 343 -16.97 -7.65 -8.72
C ALA A 343 -17.34 -8.41 -10.01
N ASP A 344 -16.96 -7.89 -11.18
CA ASP A 344 -17.07 -8.55 -12.49
C ASP A 344 -15.99 -9.64 -12.73
N GLY A 345 -15.13 -9.86 -11.74
CA GLY A 345 -14.02 -10.81 -11.79
C GLY A 345 -12.76 -10.26 -12.47
N SER A 346 -12.79 -9.04 -13.00
CA SER A 346 -11.62 -8.38 -13.56
C SER A 346 -10.65 -7.92 -12.47
N VAL A 347 -9.39 -7.81 -12.85
CA VAL A 347 -8.35 -7.16 -12.04
C VAL A 347 -7.85 -5.94 -12.82
N ARG A 348 -7.81 -4.79 -12.15
CA ARG A 348 -7.27 -3.54 -12.69
C ARG A 348 -6.00 -3.16 -11.95
N PRO A 349 -4.92 -2.77 -12.65
CA PRO A 349 -3.81 -2.11 -11.99
C PRO A 349 -4.23 -0.71 -11.53
N ALA A 350 -4.02 -0.40 -10.26
CA ALA A 350 -4.39 0.87 -9.65
C ALA A 350 -3.14 1.59 -9.11
N VAL A 351 -2.99 2.85 -9.49
CA VAL A 351 -2.07 3.81 -8.86
C VAL A 351 -2.91 4.75 -8.00
N VAL A 352 -2.79 4.60 -6.68
CA VAL A 352 -3.56 5.38 -5.70
C VAL A 352 -2.64 6.42 -5.08
N LEU A 353 -3.04 7.67 -5.14
CA LEU A 353 -2.35 8.82 -4.54
C LEU A 353 -3.17 9.27 -3.33
N LEU A 354 -2.70 8.90 -2.14
CA LEU A 354 -3.32 9.30 -0.87
C LEU A 354 -2.97 10.76 -0.56
N LYS A 355 -3.84 11.41 0.21
CA LYS A 355 -3.52 12.68 0.85
C LYS A 355 -2.81 12.37 2.17
N ALA A 356 -1.62 12.93 2.37
CA ALA A 356 -0.81 12.69 3.56
C ALA A 356 0.08 13.91 3.85
N PRO A 357 0.50 14.10 5.11
CA PRO A 357 1.52 15.08 5.45
C PRO A 357 2.77 14.90 4.58
N LEU A 358 3.29 16.01 4.06
CA LEU A 358 4.52 16.01 3.28
C LEU A 358 5.75 16.04 4.23
N PRO A 359 6.87 15.41 3.85
CA PRO A 359 8.10 15.55 4.62
C PRO A 359 8.66 16.96 4.42
N GLU A 360 8.82 17.69 5.51
CA GLU A 360 9.49 19.01 5.52
C GLU A 360 10.98 18.91 5.81
N ARG A 361 11.43 17.77 6.33
CA ARG A 361 12.82 17.52 6.73
C ARG A 361 13.26 16.10 6.42
N ILE A 362 14.54 15.96 6.08
CA ILE A 362 15.18 14.66 5.89
C ILE A 362 16.48 14.55 6.67
N GLN A 363 16.83 13.32 6.98
CA GLN A 363 18.07 12.96 7.65
C GLN A 363 18.99 12.24 6.65
N ILE A 364 20.23 12.73 6.52
CA ILE A 364 21.29 12.14 5.70
C ILE A 364 22.50 11.89 6.59
N GLY A 365 22.70 10.63 6.99
CA GLY A 365 23.70 10.31 8.02
C GLY A 365 23.36 11.01 9.34
N SER A 366 24.28 11.82 9.87
CA SER A 366 24.06 12.64 11.08
C SER A 366 23.47 14.02 10.79
N ARG A 367 23.33 14.42 9.52
CA ARG A 367 22.84 15.76 9.13
C ARG A 367 21.34 15.77 8.92
N GLU A 368 20.70 16.80 9.48
CA GLU A 368 19.30 17.13 9.24
C GLU A 368 19.22 18.33 8.30
N LEU A 369 18.36 18.24 7.28
CA LEU A 369 18.19 19.27 6.26
C LEU A 369 16.70 19.58 6.08
N ALA A 370 16.38 20.85 5.89
CA ALA A 370 15.08 21.27 5.37
C ALA A 370 14.90 20.71 3.95
N LEU A 371 13.74 20.14 3.66
CA LEU A 371 13.43 19.53 2.38
C LEU A 371 12.43 20.39 1.61
N HIS A 372 12.77 20.70 0.37
CA HIS A 372 11.90 21.43 -0.54
C HIS A 372 11.68 20.64 -1.85
N ILE A 373 10.58 20.94 -2.52
CA ILE A 373 10.36 20.47 -3.89
C ILE A 373 11.30 21.28 -4.81
N PRO A 374 12.02 20.63 -5.75
CA PRO A 374 12.89 21.35 -6.67
C PRO A 374 12.08 22.23 -7.64
N GLU A 375 12.48 23.50 -7.79
CA GLU A 375 11.91 24.43 -8.78
C GLU A 375 12.19 23.98 -10.21
N ALA A 376 13.35 23.34 -10.44
CA ALA A 376 13.76 22.80 -11.74
C ALA A 376 14.20 21.33 -11.62
N ASP A 377 13.35 20.42 -12.11
CA ASP A 377 13.68 19.01 -12.29
C ASP A 377 13.18 18.56 -13.67
N PRO A 378 14.03 17.92 -14.49
CA PRO A 378 13.68 17.58 -15.87
C PRO A 378 12.48 16.63 -15.95
N VAL A 379 12.23 15.81 -14.92
CA VAL A 379 11.08 14.90 -14.89
C VAL A 379 9.80 15.65 -14.53
N LEU A 380 9.87 16.60 -13.59
CA LEU A 380 8.73 17.46 -13.26
C LEU A 380 8.35 18.32 -14.47
N GLU A 381 9.33 18.98 -15.09
CA GLU A 381 9.15 19.80 -16.29
C GLU A 381 8.56 18.99 -17.45
N ALA A 382 9.12 17.82 -17.76
CA ALA A 382 8.62 16.98 -18.86
C ALA A 382 7.21 16.42 -18.63
N LEU A 383 6.79 16.31 -17.38
CA LEU A 383 5.43 15.93 -17.00
C LEU A 383 4.52 17.15 -16.78
N GLU A 384 5.05 18.37 -16.87
CA GLU A 384 4.38 19.62 -16.51
C GLU A 384 3.79 19.57 -15.09
N ALA A 385 4.45 18.89 -14.14
CA ALA A 385 3.92 18.62 -12.81
C ALA A 385 4.50 19.59 -11.78
N ASP A 386 3.64 20.13 -10.91
CA ASP A 386 4.05 21.07 -9.86
C ASP A 386 4.76 20.36 -8.69
N ASP A 387 4.44 19.08 -8.47
CA ASP A 387 5.00 18.28 -7.39
C ASP A 387 5.22 16.79 -7.76
N PRO A 388 5.98 16.03 -6.96
CA PRO A 388 6.26 14.62 -7.23
C PRO A 388 5.03 13.69 -7.24
N LEU A 389 3.97 14.00 -6.48
CA LEU A 389 2.72 13.23 -6.50
C LEU A 389 1.93 13.53 -7.79
N GLU A 390 1.87 14.78 -8.22
CA GLU A 390 1.29 15.12 -9.51
C GLU A 390 2.06 14.45 -10.66
N ALA A 391 3.39 14.42 -10.58
CA ALA A 391 4.23 13.71 -11.54
C ALA A 391 3.84 12.21 -11.61
N VAL A 392 3.57 11.56 -10.47
CA VAL A 392 3.06 10.17 -10.45
C VAL A 392 1.72 10.07 -11.19
N ARG A 393 0.79 11.00 -10.94
CA ARG A 393 -0.56 11.02 -11.55
C ARG A 393 -0.47 11.17 -13.07
N LYS A 394 0.31 12.13 -13.56
CA LYS A 394 0.49 12.40 -15.00
C LYS A 394 1.28 11.30 -15.70
N ALA A 395 2.34 10.79 -15.07
CA ALA A 395 3.09 9.64 -15.58
C ALA A 395 2.23 8.38 -15.66
N ALA A 396 1.33 8.14 -14.69
CA ALA A 396 0.41 7.03 -14.72
C ALA A 396 -0.55 7.13 -15.93
N HIS A 397 -1.07 8.32 -16.21
CA HIS A 397 -1.89 8.56 -17.39
C HIS A 397 -1.12 8.23 -18.70
N ILE A 398 0.09 8.77 -18.86
CA ILE A 398 0.95 8.50 -20.04
C ILE A 398 1.27 7.00 -20.18
N GLN A 399 1.40 6.28 -19.07
CA GLN A 399 1.68 4.84 -19.08
C GLN A 399 0.47 3.98 -19.48
N GLY A 400 -0.75 4.55 -19.51
CA GLY A 400 -1.98 3.86 -19.89
C GLY A 400 -2.98 3.64 -18.75
N PHE A 401 -2.73 4.18 -17.55
CA PHE A 401 -3.71 4.18 -16.45
C PHE A 401 -4.68 5.37 -16.63
N THR A 402 -5.50 5.33 -17.67
CA THR A 402 -6.23 6.50 -18.18
C THR A 402 -7.44 6.89 -17.33
N GLN A 403 -8.13 5.92 -16.71
CA GLN A 403 -9.33 6.16 -15.91
C GLN A 403 -8.97 6.81 -14.57
N GLU A 404 -9.38 8.06 -14.35
CA GLU A 404 -9.22 8.76 -13.07
C GLU A 404 -10.49 8.63 -12.21
N VAL A 405 -10.31 8.26 -10.95
CA VAL A 405 -11.35 8.24 -9.91
C VAL A 405 -10.88 9.13 -8.77
N ARG A 406 -11.67 10.14 -8.40
CA ARG A 406 -11.39 10.99 -7.23
C ARG A 406 -12.28 10.53 -6.09
N LEU A 407 -11.66 10.23 -4.95
CA LEU A 407 -12.30 9.71 -3.75
C LEU A 407 -12.65 10.83 -2.79
#